data_AF-A0A0F9K393-F1
#
_entry.id   AF-A0A0F9K393-F1
#
_cell.length_a   1.000
_cell.length_b   1.000
_cell.length_c   1.000
_cell.angle_alpha   90.00
_cell.angle_beta   90.00
_cell.angle_gamma   90.00
#
_symmetry.space_group_name_H-M   'P 1'
#
loop_
_entity.id
_entity.type
_entity.pdbx_description
1 polymer ?
#
loop_
_entity_poly.entity_id
_entity_poly.type
_entity_poly.pdbx_seq_one_letter_code
_entity_poly.pdbx_strand_id
1 'polypeptide(L)'
;MRRTQRPNRPSWTHGQKPVTVPGIAEQMSSLVIPDGFALVVRAKPDNTNSIYLGATKALAESATDRIPYSTGNGLSLWIKNADQVWVDAAVAGEGVDFWVEQ
;
A
#
# COMPACT_ATOMS: atom_id res chain seq x y z
N MET A 1 33.98 0.29 -10.98
CA MET A 1 33.50 0.04 -9.59
C MET A 1 32.71 -1.25 -9.57
N ARG A 2 33.17 -2.29 -8.86
CA ARG A 2 32.35 -3.50 -8.62
C ARG A 2 31.24 -3.11 -7.63
N ARG A 3 29.97 -3.26 -8.02
CA ARG A 3 28.84 -3.15 -7.09
C ARG A 3 28.94 -4.35 -6.15
N THR A 4 29.31 -4.13 -4.90
CA THR A 4 29.23 -5.18 -3.87
C THR A 4 27.76 -5.55 -3.72
N GLN A 5 27.41 -6.79 -4.09
CA GLN A 5 26.06 -7.29 -3.96
C GLN A 5 25.71 -7.36 -2.48
N ARG A 6 24.64 -6.70 -2.05
CA ARG A 6 24.16 -6.81 -0.66
C ARG A 6 23.58 -8.22 -0.46
N PRO A 7 23.79 -8.85 0.70
CA PRO A 7 23.11 -10.09 1.04
C PRO A 7 21.58 -9.92 0.97
N ASN A 8 20.86 -10.97 0.57
CA ASN A 8 19.40 -10.99 0.65
C ASN A 8 18.96 -10.84 2.11
N ARG A 9 17.79 -10.26 2.30
CA ARG A 9 17.10 -10.26 3.59
C ARG A 9 16.57 -11.66 3.90
N PRO A 10 16.61 -12.11 5.17
CA PRO A 10 16.17 -13.45 5.54
C PRO A 10 14.65 -13.60 5.52
N SER A 11 13.90 -12.49 5.50
CA SER A 11 12.45 -12.52 5.64
C SER A 11 11.77 -11.38 4.88
N TRP A 12 10.45 -11.48 4.83
CA TRP A 12 9.54 -10.53 4.23
C TRP A 12 8.28 -10.48 5.11
N THR A 13 7.74 -9.29 5.32
CA THR A 13 6.46 -9.08 5.99
C THR A 13 5.43 -8.78 4.92
N HIS A 14 4.25 -9.38 5.02
CA HIS A 14 3.14 -9.13 4.10
C HIS A 14 1.81 -9.10 4.86
N GLY A 15 0.78 -8.56 4.22
CA GLY A 15 -0.54 -8.51 4.79
C GLY A 15 -1.56 -7.89 3.84
N GLN A 16 -2.75 -7.62 4.38
CA GLN A 16 -3.84 -6.99 3.67
C GLN A 16 -4.41 -5.83 4.48
N LYS A 17 -4.90 -4.83 3.78
CA LYS A 17 -5.69 -3.75 4.35
C LYS A 17 -6.99 -3.60 3.56
N PRO A 18 -8.09 -4.26 3.98
CA PRO A 18 -9.41 -3.99 3.45
C PRO A 18 -9.94 -2.66 4.00
N VAL A 19 -10.86 -2.06 3.26
CA VAL A 19 -11.64 -0.87 3.62
C VAL A 19 -13.03 -1.32 4.00
N THR A 20 -13.46 -0.97 5.20
CA THR A 20 -14.73 -1.41 5.79
C THR A 20 -15.90 -0.60 5.26
N VAL A 21 -15.69 0.69 5.05
CA VAL A 21 -16.73 1.63 4.61
C VAL A 21 -16.23 2.45 3.41
N PRO A 22 -16.82 2.29 2.22
CA PRO A 22 -16.47 3.08 1.05
C PRO A 22 -16.59 4.58 1.29
N GLY A 23 -15.60 5.35 0.82
CA GLY A 23 -15.53 6.80 1.03
C GLY A 23 -15.02 7.20 2.42
N ILE A 24 -14.63 6.24 3.26
CA ILE A 24 -13.95 6.50 4.53
C ILE A 24 -12.61 5.78 4.49
N ALA A 25 -11.55 6.53 4.16
CA ALA A 25 -10.21 5.97 4.05
C ALA A 25 -9.71 5.45 5.40
N GLU A 26 -9.01 4.33 5.34
CA GLU A 26 -8.39 3.67 6.47
C GLU A 26 -6.87 3.68 6.35
N GLN A 27 -6.20 4.01 7.46
CA GLN A 27 -4.75 3.97 7.55
C GLN A 27 -4.26 2.52 7.57
N MET A 28 -3.14 2.24 6.89
CA MET A 28 -2.42 0.99 7.06
C MET A 28 -1.83 0.89 8.48
N SER A 29 -1.68 -0.33 8.97
CA SER A 29 -1.01 -0.57 10.25
C SER A 29 0.46 -0.17 10.19
N SER A 30 1.00 0.25 11.34
CA SER A 30 2.40 0.62 11.45
C SER A 30 3.31 -0.57 11.13
N LEU A 31 4.16 -0.40 10.14
CA LEU A 31 5.15 -1.37 9.68
C LEU A 31 6.38 -0.60 9.20
N VAL A 32 7.46 -0.69 9.98
CA VAL A 32 8.73 -0.04 9.65
C VAL A 32 9.33 -0.69 8.41
N ILE A 33 9.70 0.15 7.45
CA ILE A 33 10.33 -0.26 6.20
C ILE A 33 11.84 0.00 6.34
N PRO A 34 12.69 -1.04 6.22
CA PRO A 34 14.13 -0.87 6.37
C PRO A 34 14.73 0.05 5.30
N ASP A 35 15.85 0.68 5.63
CA ASP A 35 16.56 1.56 4.71
C ASP A 35 17.01 0.84 3.43
N GLY A 36 16.68 1.44 2.29
CA GLY A 36 17.00 0.90 0.96
C GLY A 36 15.97 -0.09 0.43
N PHE A 37 14.80 -0.19 1.06
CA PHE A 37 13.69 -1.03 0.60
C PHE A 37 12.44 -0.19 0.35
N ALA A 38 11.53 -0.76 -0.43
CA ALA A 38 10.23 -0.17 -0.71
C ALA A 38 9.12 -1.02 -0.08
N LEU A 39 8.06 -0.35 0.37
CA LEU A 39 6.78 -0.98 0.57
C LEU A 39 6.12 -1.19 -0.78
N VAL A 40 5.81 -2.43 -1.13
CA VAL A 40 5.00 -2.71 -2.31
C VAL A 40 3.54 -2.78 -1.87
N VAL A 41 2.68 -2.04 -2.55
CA VAL A 41 1.24 -1.98 -2.31
C VAL A 41 0.52 -2.31 -3.60
N ARG A 42 -0.42 -3.24 -3.56
CA ARG A 42 -1.19 -3.68 -4.74
C ARG A 42 -2.65 -3.78 -4.39
N ALA A 43 -3.55 -3.38 -5.28
CA ALA A 43 -4.96 -3.69 -5.17
C ALA A 43 -5.17 -5.21 -5.01
N LYS A 44 -5.98 -5.63 -4.04
CA LYS A 44 -6.26 -7.06 -3.83
C LYS A 44 -6.79 -7.69 -5.13
N PRO A 45 -6.47 -8.96 -5.41
CA PRO A 45 -6.87 -9.64 -6.63
C PRO A 45 -8.38 -9.89 -6.72
N ASP A 46 -9.08 -9.86 -5.59
CA ASP A 46 -10.53 -10.03 -5.50
C ASP A 46 -11.31 -8.70 -5.52
N ASN A 47 -10.63 -7.56 -5.64
CA ASN A 47 -11.30 -6.28 -5.85
C ASN A 47 -12.09 -6.35 -7.18
N THR A 48 -13.32 -5.87 -7.15
CA THR A 48 -14.21 -5.73 -8.29
C THR A 48 -14.20 -4.31 -8.85
N ASN A 49 -13.78 -3.33 -8.05
CA ASN A 49 -13.73 -1.92 -8.40
C ASN A 49 -12.38 -1.28 -8.01
N SER A 50 -12.28 0.03 -8.20
CA SER A 50 -11.06 0.78 -7.92
C SER A 50 -10.87 0.99 -6.43
N ILE A 51 -9.63 0.90 -6.02
CA ILE A 51 -9.15 1.40 -4.73
C ILE A 51 -8.39 2.70 -4.94
N TYR A 52 -8.22 3.44 -3.85
CA TYR A 52 -7.69 4.79 -3.87
C TYR A 52 -6.66 4.95 -2.77
N LEU A 53 -5.46 5.40 -3.13
CA LEU A 53 -4.37 5.61 -2.19
C LEU A 53 -4.10 7.09 -1.98
N GLY A 54 -3.67 7.43 -0.77
CA GLY A 54 -3.24 8.77 -0.41
C GLY A 54 -2.25 8.78 0.75
N ALA A 55 -1.43 9.84 0.84
CA ALA A 55 -0.51 10.03 1.97
C ALA A 55 -1.22 10.52 3.25
N THR A 56 -2.48 10.95 3.11
CA THR A 56 -3.36 11.33 4.21
C THR A 56 -4.76 10.80 3.93
N LYS A 57 -5.59 10.73 4.98
CA LYS A 57 -7.00 10.35 4.87
C LYS A 57 -7.74 11.16 3.81
N ALA A 58 -7.64 12.49 3.90
CA ALA A 58 -8.32 13.41 2.99
C ALA A 58 -7.88 13.25 1.53
N LEU A 59 -6.60 12.93 1.26
CA LEU A 59 -6.13 12.68 -0.10
C LEU A 59 -6.65 11.37 -0.67
N ALA A 60 -6.73 10.30 0.15
CA ALA A 60 -7.29 9.03 -0.29
C ALA A 60 -8.80 9.13 -0.61
N GLU A 61 -9.53 9.98 0.14
CA GLU A 61 -10.97 10.27 -0.06
C GLU A 61 -11.24 11.32 -1.16
N SER A 62 -10.22 12.09 -1.58
CA SER A 62 -10.38 13.18 -2.54
C SER A 62 -10.71 12.66 -3.94
N ALA A 63 -11.78 13.15 -4.57
CA ALA A 63 -12.14 12.77 -5.93
C ALA A 63 -11.06 13.14 -6.98
N THR A 64 -10.21 14.13 -6.69
CA THR A 64 -9.20 14.67 -7.62
C THR A 64 -7.77 14.26 -7.29
N ASP A 65 -7.43 14.12 -6.00
CA ASP A 65 -6.04 13.95 -5.57
C ASP A 65 -5.68 12.50 -5.22
N ARG A 66 -6.70 11.64 -5.10
CA ARG A 66 -6.49 10.21 -4.85
C ARG A 66 -5.76 9.54 -5.99
N ILE A 67 -4.97 8.53 -5.66
CA ILE A 67 -4.27 7.71 -6.66
C ILE A 67 -5.09 6.43 -6.90
N PRO A 68 -5.78 6.29 -8.04
CA PRO A 68 -6.63 5.13 -8.30
C PRO A 68 -5.82 3.92 -8.77
N TYR A 69 -6.20 2.74 -8.28
CA TYR A 69 -5.70 1.47 -8.78
C TYR A 69 -6.86 0.51 -9.05
N SER A 70 -6.84 -0.10 -10.23
CA SER A 70 -7.66 -1.27 -10.53
C SER A 70 -7.03 -2.54 -10.00
N THR A 71 -7.83 -3.59 -9.89
CA THR A 71 -7.47 -4.93 -9.44
C THR A 71 -6.16 -5.42 -10.02
N GLY A 72 -5.26 -5.91 -9.16
CA GLY A 72 -3.95 -6.44 -9.55
C GLY A 72 -2.88 -5.39 -9.88
N ASN A 73 -3.23 -4.11 -10.01
CA ASN A 73 -2.26 -3.04 -10.17
C ASN A 73 -1.77 -2.50 -8.81
N GLY A 74 -0.61 -1.87 -8.80
CA GLY A 74 0.01 -1.38 -7.58
C GLY A 74 1.22 -0.48 -7.84
N LEU A 75 1.91 -0.11 -6.77
CA LEU A 75 3.14 0.65 -6.80
C LEU A 75 4.11 0.24 -5.70
N SER A 76 5.34 0.73 -5.81
CA SER A 76 6.36 0.64 -4.76
C SER A 76 6.63 2.02 -4.16
N LEU A 77 6.59 2.11 -2.83
CA LEU A 77 6.75 3.33 -2.05
C LEU A 77 8.04 3.28 -1.23
N TRP A 78 8.87 4.30 -1.36
CA TRP A 78 10.13 4.45 -0.62
C TRP A 78 9.90 5.33 0.62
N ILE A 79 9.06 4.83 1.52
CA ILE A 79 8.66 5.50 2.78
C ILE A 79 9.25 4.77 3.99
N LYS A 80 9.24 5.40 5.16
CA LYS A 80 9.82 4.83 6.39
C LYS A 80 8.86 3.91 7.15
N ASN A 81 7.56 4.10 6.97
CA ASN A 81 6.54 3.31 7.64
C ASN A 81 5.30 3.20 6.76
N ALA A 82 4.66 2.02 6.75
CA ALA A 82 3.42 1.79 6.01
C ALA A 82 2.24 2.63 6.54
N ASP A 83 2.25 3.07 7.80
CA ASP A 83 1.23 3.96 8.35
C ASP A 83 1.16 5.34 7.66
N GLN A 84 2.11 5.69 6.78
CA GLN A 84 1.97 6.86 5.92
C GLN A 84 1.01 6.66 4.74
N VAL A 85 0.47 5.45 4.55
CA VAL A 85 -0.45 5.12 3.47
C VAL A 85 -1.87 5.00 4.00
N TRP A 86 -2.78 5.70 3.34
CA TRP A 86 -4.22 5.60 3.52
C TRP A 86 -4.86 4.96 2.30
N VAL A 87 -5.85 4.10 2.55
CA VAL A 87 -6.54 3.31 1.54
C VAL A 87 -8.04 3.60 1.64
N ASP A 88 -8.65 3.99 0.54
CA ASP A 88 -10.11 4.01 0.35
C ASP A 88 -10.49 3.05 -0.79
N ALA A 89 -11.77 2.69 -0.86
CA ALA A 89 -12.29 1.78 -1.87
C ALA A 89 -13.70 2.18 -2.31
N ALA A 90 -14.05 1.83 -3.54
CA ALA A 90 -15.40 2.02 -4.04
C ALA A 90 -16.41 0.99 -3.48
N VAL A 91 -15.94 -0.18 -2.99
CA VAL A 91 -16.79 -1.24 -2.42
C VAL A 91 -16.22 -1.70 -1.07
N ALA A 92 -17.11 -2.01 -0.13
CA ALA A 92 -16.73 -2.50 1.19
C ALA A 92 -16.02 -3.87 1.09
N GLY A 93 -14.94 -4.06 1.86
CA GLY A 93 -14.11 -5.26 1.87
C GLY A 93 -13.00 -5.29 0.82
N GLU A 94 -13.03 -4.36 -0.16
CA GLU A 94 -11.94 -4.15 -1.10
C GLU A 94 -10.77 -3.42 -0.43
N GLY A 95 -9.58 -3.51 -1.03
CA GLY A 95 -8.43 -2.82 -0.48
C GLY A 95 -7.11 -3.24 -1.11
N VAL A 96 -6.05 -3.31 -0.31
CA VAL A 96 -4.71 -3.64 -0.78
C VAL A 96 -4.15 -4.91 -0.15
N ASP A 97 -3.31 -5.61 -0.90
CA ASP A 97 -2.24 -6.41 -0.34
C ASP A 97 -0.95 -5.57 -0.25
N PHE A 98 -0.09 -5.89 0.71
CA PHE A 98 1.22 -5.25 0.83
C PHE A 98 2.32 -6.24 1.21
N TRP A 99 3.57 -5.91 0.86
CA TRP A 99 4.76 -6.64 1.29
C TRP A 99 5.99 -5.73 1.36
N VAL A 100 6.92 -6.09 2.23
CA VAL A 100 8.22 -5.45 2.45
C VAL A 100 9.26 -6.50 2.81
N GLU A 101 10.48 -6.35 2.31
CA GLU A 101 11.62 -7.16 2.70
C GLU A 101 12.21 -6.68 4.04
N GLN A 102 12.60 -7.60 4.94
CA GLN A 102 13.03 -7.33 6.32
C GLN A 102 14.43 -7.90 6.63
#